data_AF-A0A554L057-F1
#
_entry.id   AF-A0A554L057-F1
#
_cell.length_a   1.000
_cell.length_b   1.000
_cell.length_c   1.000
_cell.angle_alpha   90.00
_cell.angle_beta   90.00
_cell.angle_gamma   90.00
#
_symmetry.space_group_name_H-M   'P 1'
#
loop_
_entity.id
_entity.type
_entity.pdbx_description
1 polymer ?
#
loop_
_entity_poly.entity_id
_entity_poly.type
_entity_poly.pdbx_seq_one_letter_code
_entity_poly.pdbx_strand_id
1 'polypeptide(L)'
;MDKQLINKQLEEKLRLLKVGLLTILHTLAVVDSIAMELDEISDSTSTPESELKGSISALRRVKIGDEALIVPAGRDENGRLRWQINEKVVNKKELAKFLEKEILGKENLKTGWF
;
A
#
# COMPACT_ATOMS: atom_id res chain seq x y z
N MET A 1 8.46 9.30 20.71
CA MET A 1 8.86 8.08 19.99
C MET A 1 9.59 8.52 18.72
N ASP A 2 10.81 8.05 18.48
CA ASP A 2 11.64 8.54 17.37
C ASP A 2 11.10 8.11 16.02
N LYS A 3 10.86 9.08 15.12
CA LYS A 3 10.38 8.84 13.74
C LYS A 3 11.25 7.85 12.96
N GLN A 4 12.55 7.81 13.24
CA GLN A 4 13.49 6.92 12.56
C GLN A 4 13.28 5.44 12.95
N LEU A 5 12.93 5.17 14.22
CA LEU A 5 12.60 3.82 14.68
C LEU A 5 11.27 3.33 14.06
N ILE A 6 10.30 4.23 13.97
CA ILE A 6 9.00 3.98 13.33
C ILE A 6 9.19 3.57 11.85
N ASN A 7 9.99 4.34 11.12
CA ASN A 7 10.24 4.08 9.70
C ASN A 7 10.90 2.71 9.51
N LYS A 8 11.90 2.35 10.34
CA LYS A 8 12.56 1.04 10.26
C LYS A 8 11.59 -0.12 10.51
N GLN A 9 10.74 -0.03 11.54
CA GLN A 9 9.74 -1.06 11.84
C GLN A 9 8.72 -1.21 10.71
N LEU A 10 8.32 -0.12 10.07
CA LEU A 10 7.44 -0.16 8.91
C LEU A 10 8.12 -0.88 7.74
N GLU A 11 9.34 -0.48 7.39
CA GLU A 11 10.08 -1.10 6.29
C GLU A 11 10.23 -2.62 6.49
N GLU A 12 10.57 -3.07 7.69
CA GLU A 12 10.67 -4.50 8.03
C GLU A 12 9.35 -5.24 7.79
N LYS A 13 8.21 -4.65 8.19
CA LYS A 13 6.89 -5.23 7.92
C LYS A 13 6.57 -5.28 6.42
N LEU A 14 6.89 -4.23 5.68
CA LEU A 14 6.62 -4.14 4.25
C LEU A 14 7.47 -5.14 3.45
N ARG A 15 8.74 -5.36 3.82
CA ARG A 15 9.62 -6.36 3.18
C ARG A 15 9.07 -7.79 3.25
N LEU A 16 8.24 -8.10 4.25
CA LEU A 16 7.59 -9.41 4.41
C LEU A 16 6.36 -9.58 3.52
N LEU A 17 5.84 -8.51 2.92
CA LEU A 17 4.67 -8.57 2.05
C LEU A 17 5.01 -9.17 0.68
N LYS A 18 3.99 -9.80 0.07
CA LYS A 18 4.04 -10.27 -1.31
C LYS A 18 4.04 -9.07 -2.26
N VAL A 19 4.68 -9.23 -3.43
CA VAL A 19 4.77 -8.19 -4.46
C VAL A 19 3.41 -7.58 -4.79
N GLY A 20 2.36 -8.38 -4.99
CA GLY A 20 1.03 -7.84 -5.30
C GLY A 20 0.47 -6.87 -4.24
N LEU A 21 0.73 -7.13 -2.95
CA LEU A 21 0.32 -6.19 -1.88
C LEU A 21 1.16 -4.92 -1.90
N LEU A 22 2.46 -5.03 -2.22
CA LEU A 22 3.33 -3.88 -2.38
C LEU A 22 2.90 -3.04 -3.59
N THR A 23 2.52 -3.66 -4.69
CA THR A 23 2.00 -2.98 -5.89
C THR A 23 0.72 -2.20 -5.57
N ILE A 24 -0.25 -2.81 -4.90
CA ILE A 24 -1.48 -2.11 -4.46
C ILE A 24 -1.16 -0.91 -3.57
N LEU A 25 -0.27 -1.09 -2.60
CA LEU A 25 0.14 -0.03 -1.70
C LEU A 25 0.91 1.08 -2.44
N HIS A 26 1.73 0.71 -3.42
CA HIS A 26 2.46 1.65 -4.27
C HIS A 26 1.49 2.48 -5.11
N THR A 27 0.49 1.87 -5.73
CA THR A 27 -0.58 2.57 -6.46
C THR A 27 -1.26 3.64 -5.59
N LEU A 28 -1.66 3.28 -4.36
CA LEU A 28 -2.21 4.25 -3.40
C LEU A 28 -1.23 5.37 -3.03
N ALA A 29 0.07 5.10 -3.07
CA ALA A 29 1.12 6.06 -2.71
C ALA A 29 1.52 6.99 -3.87
N VAL A 30 1.39 6.56 -5.13
CA VAL A 30 1.78 7.39 -6.29
C VAL A 30 0.65 8.19 -6.90
N VAL A 31 -0.61 7.78 -6.73
CA VAL A 31 -1.75 8.49 -7.30
C VAL A 31 -1.83 9.92 -6.74
N ASP A 32 -2.07 10.92 -7.58
CA ASP A 32 -2.24 12.30 -7.11
C ASP A 32 -3.58 12.52 -6.38
N SER A 33 -4.52 11.58 -6.52
CA SER A 33 -5.75 11.56 -5.76
C SER A 33 -5.49 11.39 -4.25
N ILE A 34 -6.35 12.00 -3.44
CA ILE A 34 -6.37 11.82 -1.99
C ILE A 34 -6.75 10.37 -1.66
N ALA A 35 -7.62 9.75 -2.45
CA ALA A 35 -8.12 8.40 -2.20
C ALA A 35 -8.56 7.69 -3.48
N MET A 36 -8.59 6.35 -3.43
CA MET A 36 -9.02 5.52 -4.55
C MET A 36 -10.11 4.53 -4.18
N GLU A 37 -10.99 4.25 -5.13
CA GLU A 37 -11.96 3.16 -5.10
C GLU A 37 -11.31 1.80 -5.47
N LEU A 38 -12.02 0.71 -5.19
CA LEU A 38 -11.50 -0.63 -5.48
C LEU A 38 -11.40 -0.91 -6.99
N ASP A 39 -12.32 -0.38 -7.80
CA ASP A 39 -12.27 -0.50 -9.26
C ASP A 39 -11.08 0.27 -9.84
N GLU A 40 -10.82 1.49 -9.38
CA GLU A 40 -9.64 2.27 -9.78
C GLU A 40 -8.32 1.54 -9.43
N ILE A 41 -8.25 0.94 -8.24
CA ILE A 41 -7.10 0.12 -7.83
C ILE A 41 -7.02 -1.14 -8.69
N SER A 42 -8.16 -1.78 -8.99
CA SER A 42 -8.24 -2.98 -9.83
C SER A 42 -7.67 -2.70 -11.21
N ASP A 43 -8.14 -1.64 -11.85
CA ASP A 43 -7.69 -1.23 -13.18
C ASP A 43 -6.19 -0.87 -13.18
N SER A 44 -5.70 -0.22 -12.13
CA SER A 44 -4.30 0.18 -12.00
C SER A 44 -3.34 -0.99 -11.72
N THR A 45 -3.83 -2.09 -11.15
CA THR A 45 -3.00 -3.21 -10.69
C THR A 45 -3.30 -4.51 -11.42
N SER A 46 -4.25 -4.50 -12.36
CA SER A 46 -4.82 -5.68 -13.01
C SER A 46 -5.26 -6.77 -12.01
N THR A 47 -5.67 -6.36 -10.80
CA THR A 47 -6.07 -7.28 -9.72
C THR A 47 -7.58 -7.21 -9.52
N PRO A 48 -8.32 -8.33 -9.64
CA PRO A 48 -9.78 -8.31 -9.51
C PRO A 48 -10.25 -7.73 -8.17
N GLU A 49 -11.35 -6.95 -8.19
CA GLU A 49 -11.94 -6.36 -6.97
C GLU A 49 -12.23 -7.38 -5.85
N SER A 50 -12.59 -8.61 -6.22
CA SER A 50 -12.84 -9.71 -5.28
C SER A 50 -11.60 -10.04 -4.45
N GLU A 51 -10.42 -10.02 -5.07
CA GLU A 51 -9.12 -10.25 -4.42
C GLU A 51 -8.65 -9.00 -3.66
N LEU A 52 -8.95 -7.81 -4.19
CA LEU A 52 -8.58 -6.54 -3.56
C LEU A 52 -9.22 -6.36 -2.18
N LYS A 53 -10.46 -6.84 -1.96
CA LYS A 53 -11.09 -6.78 -0.62
C LYS A 53 -10.23 -7.47 0.44
N GLY A 54 -9.65 -8.63 0.10
CA GLY A 54 -8.72 -9.36 0.95
C GLY A 54 -7.40 -8.61 1.13
N SER A 55 -6.84 -8.10 0.04
CA SER A 55 -5.58 -7.34 0.02
C SER A 55 -5.65 -6.05 0.84
N ILE A 56 -6.70 -5.25 0.67
CA ILE A 56 -6.95 -4.03 1.45
C ILE A 56 -7.15 -4.36 2.93
N SER A 57 -7.88 -5.43 3.25
CA SER A 57 -8.02 -5.87 4.63
C SER A 57 -6.69 -6.27 5.25
N ALA A 58 -5.79 -6.91 4.48
CA ALA A 58 -4.45 -7.25 4.92
C ALA A 58 -3.58 -6.01 5.13
N LEU A 59 -3.58 -5.06 4.17
CA LEU A 59 -2.83 -3.81 4.26
C LEU A 59 -3.30 -2.95 5.44
N ARG A 60 -4.60 -2.88 5.71
CA ARG A 60 -5.16 -2.15 6.86
C ARG A 60 -4.69 -2.74 8.20
N ARG A 61 -4.38 -4.04 8.26
CA ARG A 61 -3.82 -4.68 9.47
C ARG A 61 -2.33 -4.37 9.67
N VAL A 62 -1.65 -3.82 8.66
CA VAL A 62 -0.29 -3.31 8.83
C VAL A 62 -0.38 -2.02 9.64
N LYS A 63 0.06 -2.10 10.90
CA LYS A 63 0.03 -0.98 11.85
C LYS A 63 1.42 -0.47 12.20
N ILE A 64 1.49 0.81 12.52
CA ILE A 64 2.66 1.49 13.09
C ILE A 64 2.22 2.08 14.42
N GLY A 65 2.69 1.50 15.53
CA GLY A 65 2.00 1.67 16.80
C GLY A 65 0.55 1.18 16.70
N ASP A 66 -0.41 2.03 17.05
CA ASP A 66 -1.84 1.71 17.02
C ASP A 66 -2.56 2.11 15.73
N GLU A 67 -1.89 2.87 14.88
CA GLU A 67 -2.43 3.47 13.66
C GLU A 67 -2.22 2.55 12.44
N ALA A 68 -3.26 2.42 11.60
CA ALA A 68 -3.20 1.63 10.38
C ALA A 68 -2.45 2.37 9.26
N LEU A 69 -1.72 1.64 8.42
CA LEU A 69 -0.98 2.19 7.28
C LEU A 69 -1.91 2.78 6.22
N ILE A 70 -3.07 2.15 6.01
CA ILE A 70 -4.12 2.65 5.13
C ILE A 70 -5.43 2.84 5.91
N VAL A 71 -6.20 3.85 5.52
CA VAL A 71 -7.45 4.23 6.19
C VAL A 71 -8.54 4.53 5.17
N PRO A 72 -9.83 4.37 5.54
CA PRO A 72 -10.93 4.83 4.70
C PRO A 72 -10.91 6.36 4.56
N ALA A 73 -11.27 6.85 3.38
CA ALA A 73 -11.29 8.27 3.02
C ALA A 73 -12.71 8.77 2.69
N GLY A 74 -13.72 8.12 3.26
CA GLY A 74 -15.13 8.38 2.96
C GLY A 74 -15.65 7.55 1.79
N ARG A 75 -16.82 7.94 1.28
CA ARG A 75 -17.50 7.28 0.16
C ARG A 75 -17.65 8.21 -1.03
N ASP A 76 -17.77 7.66 -2.23
CA ASP A 76 -18.12 8.41 -3.44
C ASP A 76 -19.63 8.71 -3.52
N GLU A 77 -20.08 9.27 -4.65
CA GLU A 77 -21.48 9.59 -4.91
C GLU A 77 -22.37 8.34 -4.97
N ASN A 78 -21.80 7.18 -5.31
CA ASN A 78 -22.50 5.89 -5.36
C ASN A 78 -22.44 5.11 -4.03
N GLY A 79 -21.83 5.69 -2.99
CA GLY A 79 -21.68 5.05 -1.69
C GLY A 79 -20.58 3.99 -1.60
N ARG A 80 -19.66 3.91 -2.56
CA ARG A 80 -18.48 3.03 -2.57
C ARG A 80 -17.37 3.60 -1.69
N LEU A 81 -16.67 2.72 -0.98
CA LEU A 81 -15.64 3.13 -0.01
C LEU A 81 -14.32 3.44 -0.71
N ARG A 82 -13.73 4.59 -0.36
CA ARG A 82 -12.42 5.03 -0.86
C ARG A 82 -11.33 4.81 0.18
N TRP A 83 -10.11 4.55 -0.28
CA TRP A 83 -8.96 4.20 0.55
C TRP A 83 -7.77 5.13 0.29
N GLN A 84 -7.02 5.44 1.34
CA GLN A 84 -5.86 6.32 1.27
C GLN A 84 -4.73 5.85 2.19
N ILE A 85 -3.52 6.33 1.93
CA ILE A 85 -2.38 6.23 2.84
C ILE A 85 -2.64 7.08 4.08
N ASN A 86 -2.34 6.56 5.26
CA ASN A 86 -2.42 7.32 6.50
C ASN A 86 -1.18 8.21 6.68
N GLU A 87 -1.27 9.46 6.22
CA GLU A 87 -0.13 10.39 6.29
C GLU A 87 0.23 10.85 7.71
N LYS A 88 -0.56 10.47 8.73
CA LYS A 88 -0.19 10.65 10.14
C LYS A 88 0.98 9.75 10.55
N VAL A 89 1.14 8.61 9.88
CA VAL A 89 2.17 7.61 10.24
C VAL A 89 3.32 7.53 9.26
N VAL A 90 3.10 7.88 7.99
CA VAL A 90 4.12 7.77 6.94
C VAL A 90 3.94 8.85 5.88
N ASN A 91 5.03 9.42 5.37
CA ASN A 91 4.93 10.32 4.22
C ASN A 91 4.66 9.53 2.93
N LYS A 92 3.62 9.94 2.18
CA LYS A 92 3.21 9.26 0.95
C LYS A 92 4.32 9.15 -0.10
N LYS A 93 5.12 10.21 -0.30
CA LYS A 93 6.21 10.23 -1.29
C LYS A 93 7.40 9.37 -0.88
N GLU A 94 7.74 9.35 0.41
CA GLU A 94 8.79 8.47 0.93
C GLU A 94 8.39 7.00 0.81
N LEU A 95 7.13 6.70 1.13
CA LEU A 95 6.57 5.36 0.98
C LEU A 95 6.61 4.89 -0.47
N ALA A 96 6.20 5.73 -1.43
CA ALA A 96 6.25 5.40 -2.85
C ALA A 96 7.66 5.01 -3.30
N LYS A 97 8.66 5.84 -2.99
CA LYS A 97 10.07 5.57 -3.34
C LYS A 97 10.61 4.29 -2.72
N PHE A 98 10.21 3.98 -1.48
CA PHE A 98 10.59 2.75 -0.81
C PHE A 98 9.98 1.54 -1.52
N LEU A 99 8.67 1.59 -1.80
CA LEU A 99 7.95 0.48 -2.42
C LEU A 99 8.43 0.19 -3.84
N GLU A 100 8.72 1.22 -4.63
CA GLU A 100 9.28 1.06 -5.98
C GLU A 100 10.57 0.23 -5.96
N LYS A 101 11.50 0.54 -5.04
CA LYS A 101 12.75 -0.22 -4.87
C LYS A 101 12.50 -1.67 -4.45
N GLU A 102 11.60 -1.89 -3.51
CA GLU A 102 11.28 -3.24 -3.00
C GLU A 102 10.56 -4.11 -4.04
N ILE A 103 9.69 -3.52 -4.87
CA ILE A 103 9.02 -4.22 -5.97
C ILE A 103 10.05 -4.66 -7.02
N LEU A 104 10.87 -3.72 -7.53
CA LEU A 104 11.91 -4.03 -8.51
C LEU A 104 12.91 -5.09 -7.99
N GLY A 105 13.32 -4.97 -6.72
CA GLY A 105 14.20 -5.95 -6.08
C GLY A 105 13.59 -7.35 -6.04
N LYS A 106 12.30 -7.47 -5.70
CA LYS A 106 11.60 -8.77 -5.63
C LYS A 106 11.28 -9.37 -6.99
N GLU A 107 11.04 -8.56 -8.01
CA GLU A 107 10.81 -9.03 -9.37
C GLU A 107 12.09 -9.59 -9.99
N ASN A 108 13.23 -8.91 -9.80
CA ASN A 108 14.54 -9.40 -10.24
C ASN A 108 14.93 -10.73 -9.58
N LEU A 109 14.51 -10.98 -8.34
CA LEU A 109 14.71 -12.26 -7.67
C LEU A 109 13.81 -13.39 -8.25
N LYS A 110 12.66 -13.05 -8.82
CA LYS A 110 11.76 -14.03 -9.47
C LYS A 110 12.22 -14.41 -10.88
N THR A 111 12.87 -13.49 -11.58
CA THR A 111 13.40 -13.70 -12.94
C THR A 111 14.85 -14.18 -12.95
N GLY A 112 15.43 -14.49 -11.79
CA GLY A 112 16.77 -15.07 -11.68
C GLY A 112 16.82 -16.50 -12.24
N TRP A 113 17.12 -16.61 -13.54
CA TRP A 113 17.59 -17.83 -14.19
C TRP A 113 18.94 -18.27 -13.57
N PHE A 114 18.98 -19.52 -13.11
CA PHE A 114 20.17 -20.37 -13.18
C PHE A 114 20.15 -21.13 -14.50
#